data_AF-A0A7X7XGL6-F1
#
_entry.id   AF-A0A7X7XGL6-F1
#
_cell.length_a   1.000
_cell.length_b   1.000
_cell.length_c   1.000
_cell.angle_alpha   90.00
_cell.angle_beta   90.00
_cell.angle_gamma   90.00
#
_symmetry.space_group_name_H-M   'P 1'
#
loop_
_entity.id
_entity.type
_entity.pdbx_description
1 polymer ?
#
loop_
_entity_poly.entity_id
_entity_poly.type
_entity_poly.pdbx_seq_one_letter_code
_entity_poly.pdbx_strand_id
1 'polypeptide(L)'
;MRRIVFFILTVTVILSATGAGGEYFDWREWGANEARYAPAEPLARAQHMVIRLGQELKRRGVDPNYSYFGRIWSAAKHGDQSLGTCQDLAMVVNDVLSGAGFKDDQLCTVMASKEGFQRIKKGWFFDVNLDHVCLVVVIDGVPYTFDLWAQGGTDGHFAGFKGSVWNGLPLKAWIETMRQYNYTAFTVNPGRKTAYGPETGDHVIAEIVRRARAAATGNRSAPPDKPAAQPASDDIVGTYTAIYPVYLRTFHSGSRVEILASAEKRGDQYFSAHKVYCIIKDGPRKGEEYCCASFERLHTLAQLKAAAAEMQRYLDQHK
;
A
#
# COMPACT_ATOMS: atom_id res chain seq x y z
N MET A 1 -43.79 53.62 30.39
CA MET A 1 -43.81 52.17 30.08
C MET A 1 -42.93 51.91 28.86
N ARG A 2 -41.75 51.31 29.06
CA ARG A 2 -40.79 51.00 27.99
C ARG A 2 -41.26 49.77 27.21
N ARG A 3 -41.45 49.91 25.90
CA ARG A 3 -41.66 48.77 24.98
C ARG A 3 -40.29 48.18 24.63
N ILE A 4 -40.05 46.95 25.06
CA ILE A 4 -38.89 46.14 24.65
C ILE A 4 -39.24 45.52 23.30
N VAL A 5 -38.48 45.90 22.27
CA VAL A 5 -38.50 45.26 20.95
C VAL A 5 -37.56 44.06 21.04
N PHE A 6 -38.11 42.84 20.98
CA PHE A 6 -37.31 41.64 20.80
C PHE A 6 -36.91 41.54 19.32
N PHE A 7 -35.67 41.90 19.01
CA PHE A 7 -35.01 41.48 17.78
C PHE A 7 -34.62 40.01 17.93
N ILE A 8 -35.42 39.11 17.37
CA ILE A 8 -34.98 37.73 17.13
C ILE A 8 -34.07 37.80 15.91
N LEU A 9 -32.76 37.84 16.18
CA LEU A 9 -31.73 37.65 15.17
C LEU A 9 -31.75 36.17 14.78
N THR A 10 -32.55 35.82 13.78
CA THR A 10 -32.49 34.48 13.17
C THR A 10 -31.16 34.39 12.44
N VAL A 11 -30.14 33.85 13.10
CA VAL A 11 -28.90 33.45 12.43
C VAL A 11 -29.25 32.23 11.58
N THR A 12 -29.64 32.48 10.33
CA THR A 12 -29.68 31.44 9.31
C THR A 12 -28.22 31.06 9.04
N VAL A 13 -27.74 30.04 9.76
CA VAL A 13 -26.56 29.30 9.32
C VAL A 13 -26.98 28.62 8.03
N ILE A 14 -26.68 29.25 6.91
CA ILE A 14 -26.64 28.58 5.62
C ILE A 14 -25.45 27.62 5.75
N LEU A 15 -25.74 26.41 6.25
CA LEU A 15 -24.88 25.26 5.99
C LEU A 15 -24.94 25.06 4.48
N SER A 16 -24.01 25.71 3.78
CA SER A 16 -23.57 25.25 2.48
C SER A 16 -23.02 23.84 2.70
N ALA A 17 -23.89 22.85 2.55
CA ALA A 17 -23.49 21.48 2.29
C ALA A 17 -22.76 21.50 0.95
N THR A 18 -21.49 21.89 0.95
CA THR A 18 -20.56 21.50 -0.11
C THR A 18 -20.47 20.00 0.01
N GLY A 19 -21.22 19.31 -0.85
CA GLY A 19 -21.33 17.87 -0.86
C GLY A 19 -19.95 17.23 -0.79
N ALA A 20 -19.73 16.39 0.21
CA ALA A 20 -18.74 15.33 0.14
C ALA A 20 -19.23 14.26 -0.86
N GLY A 21 -19.43 14.65 -2.11
CA GLY A 21 -19.28 13.76 -3.24
C GLY A 21 -17.79 13.72 -3.50
N GLY A 22 -17.12 12.66 -3.06
CA GLY A 22 -15.67 12.52 -3.16
C GLY A 22 -15.22 12.53 -4.62
N GLU A 23 -14.86 13.70 -5.13
CA GLU A 23 -14.01 13.79 -6.31
C GLU A 23 -12.70 13.07 -5.97
N TYR A 24 -12.41 12.03 -6.74
CA TYR A 24 -11.12 11.36 -6.72
C TYR A 24 -10.03 12.40 -6.96
N PHE A 25 -9.13 12.58 -5.98
CA PHE A 25 -8.02 13.51 -6.14
C PHE A 25 -6.91 12.85 -6.96
N ASP A 26 -6.72 13.32 -8.19
CA ASP A 26 -5.72 12.77 -9.10
C ASP A 26 -4.31 13.26 -8.72
N TRP A 27 -3.59 12.42 -7.99
CA TRP A 27 -2.21 12.67 -7.58
C TRP A 27 -1.23 12.76 -8.75
N ARG A 28 -1.53 12.09 -9.87
CA ARG A 28 -0.70 12.13 -11.07
C ARG A 28 -0.85 13.45 -11.79
N GLU A 29 -2.08 13.94 -11.94
CA GLU A 29 -2.35 15.28 -12.49
C GLU A 29 -1.73 16.37 -11.60
N TRP A 30 -1.90 16.25 -10.28
CA TRP A 30 -1.26 17.18 -9.34
C TRP A 30 0.27 17.16 -9.48
N GLY A 31 0.88 15.97 -9.58
CA GLY A 31 2.32 15.81 -9.81
C GLY A 31 2.80 16.48 -11.10
N ALA A 32 2.05 16.33 -12.20
CA ALA A 32 2.38 16.98 -13.47
C ALA A 32 2.31 18.51 -13.37
N ASN A 33 1.33 19.04 -12.64
CA ASN A 33 1.18 20.47 -12.43
C ASN A 33 2.31 21.05 -11.57
N GLU A 34 2.64 20.37 -10.48
CA GLU A 34 3.63 20.80 -9.51
C GLU A 34 5.07 20.69 -10.04
N ALA A 35 5.34 19.74 -10.93
CA ALA A 35 6.67 19.54 -11.53
C ALA A 35 7.21 20.76 -12.29
N ARG A 36 6.35 21.72 -12.66
CA ARG A 36 6.74 23.01 -13.26
C ARG A 36 7.64 23.86 -12.35
N TYR A 37 7.57 23.63 -11.04
CA TYR A 37 8.38 24.33 -10.04
C TYR A 37 9.58 23.51 -9.54
N ALA A 38 9.70 22.27 -10.00
CA ALA A 38 10.69 21.33 -9.52
C ALA A 38 12.05 21.53 -10.22
N PRO A 39 13.18 21.20 -9.56
CA PRO A 39 14.50 21.22 -10.17
C PRO A 39 14.61 20.30 -11.41
N ALA A 40 15.52 20.65 -12.33
CA ALA A 40 15.79 19.83 -13.51
C ALA A 40 16.56 18.54 -13.17
N GLU A 41 17.43 18.57 -12.16
CA GLU A 41 18.20 17.40 -11.72
C GLU A 41 17.25 16.31 -11.18
N PRO A 42 17.30 15.05 -11.65
CA PRO A 42 16.30 14.04 -11.33
C PRO A 42 16.12 13.73 -9.85
N LEU A 43 17.19 13.59 -9.06
CA LEU A 43 17.07 13.28 -7.63
C LEU A 43 16.46 14.46 -6.87
N ALA A 44 16.95 15.68 -7.11
CA ALA A 44 16.40 16.91 -6.54
C ALA A 44 14.95 17.13 -6.96
N ARG A 45 14.56 16.73 -8.18
CA ARG A 45 13.17 16.73 -8.63
C ARG A 45 12.33 15.77 -7.82
N ALA A 46 12.73 14.51 -7.71
CA ALA A 46 12.00 13.52 -6.92
C ALA A 46 11.85 13.99 -5.47
N GLN A 47 12.94 14.43 -4.84
CA GLN A 47 12.93 14.98 -3.49
C GLN A 47 11.99 16.17 -3.34
N HIS A 48 12.05 17.14 -4.26
CA HIS A 48 11.15 18.28 -4.28
C HIS A 48 9.68 17.83 -4.33
N MET A 49 9.36 16.93 -5.25
CA MET A 49 8.01 16.42 -5.42
C MET A 49 7.46 15.75 -4.17
N VAL A 50 8.25 14.89 -3.52
CA VAL A 50 7.79 14.20 -2.30
C VAL A 50 7.69 15.14 -1.09
N ILE A 51 8.55 16.17 -1.02
CA ILE A 51 8.41 17.25 -0.02
C ILE A 51 7.07 17.96 -0.18
N ARG A 52 6.74 18.37 -1.42
CA ARG A 52 5.49 19.07 -1.72
C ARG A 52 4.28 18.18 -1.45
N LEU A 53 4.37 16.89 -1.77
CA LEU A 53 3.34 15.91 -1.44
C LEU A 53 3.10 15.84 0.08
N GLY A 54 4.16 15.75 0.89
CA GLY A 54 4.02 15.74 2.35
C GLY A 54 3.33 16.99 2.92
N GLN A 55 3.59 18.17 2.31
CA GLN A 55 2.91 19.42 2.65
C GLN A 55 1.43 19.40 2.25
N GLU A 56 1.13 18.88 1.06
CA GLU A 56 -0.23 18.79 0.52
C GLU A 56 -1.09 17.78 1.30
N LEU A 57 -0.54 16.62 1.67
CA LEU A 57 -1.20 15.65 2.54
C LEU A 57 -1.58 16.28 3.89
N LYS A 58 -0.66 17.03 4.50
CA LYS A 58 -0.95 17.78 5.74
C LYS A 58 -2.03 18.84 5.52
N ARG A 59 -1.98 19.59 4.41
CA ARG A 59 -2.99 20.61 4.07
C ARG A 59 -4.39 19.99 3.92
N ARG A 60 -4.45 18.76 3.39
CA ARG A 60 -5.68 17.96 3.26
C ARG A 60 -6.12 17.25 4.54
N GLY A 61 -5.34 17.38 5.62
CA GLY A 61 -5.63 16.71 6.88
C GLY A 61 -5.48 15.19 6.82
N VAL A 62 -4.64 14.67 5.92
CA VAL A 62 -4.24 13.26 5.92
C VAL A 62 -3.20 13.08 7.02
N ASP A 63 -3.58 12.36 8.05
CA ASP A 63 -2.73 12.09 9.20
C ASP A 63 -2.01 10.75 9.01
N PRO A 64 -0.84 10.58 9.60
CA PRO A 64 -0.15 9.31 9.56
C PRO A 64 -0.92 8.14 10.20
N ASN A 65 -0.90 7.00 9.53
CA ASN A 65 -1.73 5.85 9.88
C ASN A 65 -0.87 4.61 10.17
N TYR A 66 -0.58 4.42 11.46
CA TYR A 66 0.33 3.40 12.00
C TYR A 66 -0.36 2.25 12.72
N SER A 67 -1.66 2.37 12.97
CA SER A 67 -2.34 1.52 13.93
C SER A 67 -3.77 1.25 13.50
N TYR A 68 -4.35 0.22 14.10
CA TYR A 68 -5.78 -0.05 13.99
C TYR A 68 -6.65 1.17 14.33
N PHE A 69 -6.28 1.95 15.36
CA PHE A 69 -6.99 3.18 15.71
C PHE A 69 -6.80 4.28 14.66
N GLY A 70 -5.61 4.39 14.07
CA GLY A 70 -5.35 5.29 12.94
C GLY A 70 -6.27 4.98 11.76
N ARG A 71 -6.46 3.69 11.45
CA ARG A 71 -7.39 3.23 10.41
C ARG A 71 -8.84 3.64 10.70
N ILE A 72 -9.31 3.43 11.92
CA ILE A 72 -10.65 3.85 12.35
C ILE A 72 -10.82 5.36 12.21
N TRP A 73 -9.86 6.15 12.70
CA TRP A 73 -9.90 7.61 12.62
C TRP A 73 -9.90 8.10 11.17
N SER A 74 -9.09 7.49 10.33
CA SER A 74 -9.00 7.84 8.91
C SER A 74 -10.30 7.51 8.17
N ALA A 75 -10.91 6.35 8.44
CA ALA A 75 -12.26 6.04 7.93
C ALA A 75 -13.33 7.03 8.43
N ALA A 76 -13.30 7.40 9.72
CA ALA A 76 -14.27 8.34 10.27
C ALA A 76 -14.14 9.75 9.65
N LYS A 77 -12.90 10.21 9.43
CA LYS A 77 -12.61 11.56 8.92
C LYS A 77 -12.77 11.67 7.41
N HIS A 78 -12.34 10.64 6.67
CA HIS A 78 -12.19 10.70 5.21
C HIS A 78 -13.01 9.66 4.45
N GLY A 79 -13.66 8.72 5.13
CA GLY A 79 -14.32 7.58 4.49
C GLY A 79 -13.37 6.52 3.95
N ASP A 80 -12.07 6.66 4.19
CA ASP A 80 -11.02 5.76 3.73
C ASP A 80 -9.98 5.53 4.83
N GLN A 81 -9.89 4.31 5.32
CA GLN A 81 -8.92 3.90 6.35
C GLN A 81 -7.51 3.60 5.81
N SER A 82 -7.33 3.52 4.49
CA SER A 82 -6.03 3.28 3.88
C SER A 82 -5.20 4.55 3.79
N LEU A 83 -5.84 5.72 3.82
CA LEU A 83 -5.14 7.01 3.78
C LEU A 83 -4.10 7.11 4.89
N GLY A 84 -2.89 7.51 4.49
CA GLY A 84 -1.74 7.69 5.36
C GLY A 84 -1.05 6.38 5.78
N THR A 85 -1.44 5.22 5.24
CA THR A 85 -0.75 3.94 5.45
C THR A 85 0.49 3.81 4.54
N CYS A 86 1.40 2.89 4.84
CA CYS A 86 2.61 2.69 4.03
C CYS A 86 2.30 2.36 2.57
N GLN A 87 1.30 1.50 2.32
CA GLN A 87 0.87 1.14 0.97
C GLN A 87 0.24 2.33 0.23
N ASP A 88 -0.67 3.07 0.88
CA ASP A 88 -1.29 4.27 0.30
C ASP A 88 -0.23 5.30 -0.09
N LEU A 89 0.65 5.64 0.85
CA LEU A 89 1.69 6.62 0.61
C LEU A 89 2.66 6.17 -0.49
N ALA A 90 3.04 4.90 -0.57
CA ALA A 90 3.88 4.40 -1.65
C ALA A 90 3.21 4.56 -3.03
N MET A 91 1.89 4.31 -3.13
CA MET A 91 1.12 4.50 -4.36
C MET A 91 0.96 5.98 -4.71
N VAL A 92 0.64 6.82 -3.73
CA VAL A 92 0.52 8.27 -3.95
C VAL A 92 1.85 8.88 -4.41
N VAL A 93 2.97 8.47 -3.81
CA VAL A 93 4.29 8.92 -4.28
C VAL A 93 4.55 8.42 -5.71
N ASN A 94 4.16 7.18 -6.04
CA ASN A 94 4.30 6.64 -7.40
C ASN A 94 3.57 7.53 -8.42
N ASP A 95 2.32 7.89 -8.13
CA ASP A 95 1.48 8.69 -9.02
C ASP A 95 2.05 10.10 -9.18
N VAL A 96 2.46 10.74 -8.08
CA VAL A 96 3.09 12.07 -8.10
C VAL A 96 4.35 12.07 -8.96
N LEU A 97 5.24 11.09 -8.78
CA LEU A 97 6.48 11.01 -9.56
C LEU A 97 6.22 10.63 -11.02
N SER A 98 5.24 9.76 -11.28
CA SER A 98 4.78 9.47 -12.64
C SER A 98 4.28 10.73 -13.35
N GLY A 99 3.54 11.59 -12.64
CA GLY A 99 3.11 12.90 -13.11
C GLY A 99 4.28 13.85 -13.37
N ALA A 100 5.31 13.80 -12.52
CA ALA A 100 6.53 14.61 -12.66
C ALA A 100 7.50 14.14 -13.76
N GLY A 101 7.10 13.13 -14.54
CA GLY A 101 7.83 12.66 -15.71
C GLY A 101 8.82 11.52 -15.44
N PHE A 102 8.80 10.91 -14.26
CA PHE A 102 9.49 9.65 -14.03
C PHE A 102 8.74 8.52 -14.76
N LYS A 103 9.48 7.66 -15.44
CA LYS A 103 8.91 6.59 -16.25
C LYS A 103 8.58 5.36 -15.40
N ASP A 104 7.58 4.58 -15.82
CA ASP A 104 7.16 3.35 -15.13
C ASP A 104 8.28 2.33 -14.92
N ASP A 105 9.31 2.31 -15.76
CA ASP A 105 10.49 1.44 -15.64
C ASP A 105 11.53 1.94 -14.62
N GLN A 106 11.44 3.21 -14.21
CA GLN A 106 12.23 3.80 -13.14
C GLN A 106 11.56 3.65 -11.77
N LEU A 107 10.25 3.36 -11.75
CA LEU A 107 9.44 3.33 -10.54
C LEU A 107 9.10 1.90 -10.14
N CYS A 108 9.28 1.59 -8.86
CA CYS A 108 8.81 0.34 -8.29
C CYS A 108 8.57 0.52 -6.79
N THR A 109 7.81 -0.39 -6.19
CA THR A 109 7.66 -0.41 -4.73
C THR A 109 8.45 -1.58 -4.15
N VAL A 110 9.05 -1.40 -2.99
CA VAL A 110 9.69 -2.49 -2.22
C VAL A 110 8.88 -2.71 -0.95
N MET A 111 8.57 -3.97 -0.67
CA MET A 111 7.95 -4.39 0.59
C MET A 111 8.99 -5.10 1.45
N ALA A 112 9.08 -4.70 2.71
CA ALA A 112 9.83 -5.37 3.75
C ALA A 112 8.86 -6.09 4.70
N SER A 113 9.14 -7.33 5.07
CA SER A 113 8.26 -8.18 5.88
C SER A 113 8.99 -8.75 7.09
N LYS A 114 8.29 -8.81 8.24
CA LYS A 114 8.76 -9.52 9.43
C LYS A 114 8.49 -11.04 9.28
N GLU A 115 9.50 -11.89 9.49
CA GLU A 115 9.37 -13.35 9.35
C GLU A 115 9.37 -14.12 10.68
N GLY A 116 9.00 -15.41 10.62
CA GLY A 116 9.19 -16.40 11.70
C GLY A 116 8.25 -16.24 12.90
N PHE A 117 8.69 -16.73 14.06
CA PHE A 117 7.96 -16.71 15.35
C PHE A 117 7.55 -15.30 15.82
N GLN A 118 8.07 -14.24 15.17
CA GLN A 118 7.69 -12.85 15.38
C GLN A 118 6.31 -12.51 14.79
N ARG A 119 5.82 -13.26 13.79
CA ARG A 119 4.39 -13.20 13.40
C ARG A 119 3.46 -13.74 14.50
N ILE A 120 4.01 -14.49 15.46
CA ILE A 120 3.24 -15.26 16.47
C ILE A 120 3.39 -14.66 17.88
N LYS A 121 4.45 -13.89 18.18
CA LYS A 121 4.67 -13.31 19.53
C LYS A 121 4.42 -11.81 19.60
N LYS A 122 3.46 -11.46 20.47
CA LYS A 122 3.05 -10.13 21.04
C LYS A 122 1.92 -9.39 20.29
N GLY A 123 0.73 -9.39 20.91
CA GLY A 123 -0.27 -8.30 20.76
C GLY A 123 -1.02 -8.17 19.43
N TRP A 124 -1.03 -9.23 18.61
CA TRP A 124 -1.35 -9.28 17.17
C TRP A 124 -2.65 -8.62 16.67
N PHE A 125 -3.63 -8.29 17.51
CA PHE A 125 -4.84 -7.61 17.00
C PHE A 125 -4.61 -6.17 16.50
N PHE A 126 -3.49 -5.54 16.87
CA PHE A 126 -3.27 -4.11 16.62
C PHE A 126 -1.98 -3.76 15.86
N ASP A 127 -1.05 -4.71 15.63
CA ASP A 127 0.16 -4.45 14.84
C ASP A 127 -0.13 -4.62 13.34
N VAL A 128 -0.55 -3.52 12.72
CA VAL A 128 -0.88 -3.44 11.30
C VAL A 128 0.34 -3.25 10.39
N ASN A 129 1.56 -3.29 10.97
CA ASN A 129 2.84 -3.01 10.31
C ASN A 129 3.74 -4.26 10.30
N LEU A 130 3.16 -5.42 9.96
CA LEU A 130 3.91 -6.65 9.71
C LEU A 130 4.66 -6.59 8.37
N ASP A 131 4.07 -5.84 7.44
CA ASP A 131 4.63 -5.49 6.15
C ASP A 131 4.78 -3.97 6.09
N HIS A 132 5.87 -3.51 5.50
CA HIS A 132 6.13 -2.09 5.27
C HIS A 132 6.52 -1.87 3.82
N VAL A 133 5.86 -0.93 3.15
CA VAL A 133 6.02 -0.67 1.72
C VAL A 133 6.56 0.73 1.52
N CYS A 134 7.58 0.86 0.68
CA CYS A 134 8.11 2.15 0.25
C CYS A 134 8.18 2.23 -1.28
N LEU A 135 8.16 3.46 -1.82
CA LEU A 135 8.47 3.69 -3.22
C LEU A 135 9.98 3.76 -3.44
N VAL A 136 10.42 3.21 -4.57
CA VAL A 136 11.77 3.29 -5.11
C VAL A 136 11.75 3.94 -6.49
N VAL A 137 12.71 4.83 -6.73
CA VAL A 137 12.99 5.48 -8.01
C VAL A 137 14.43 5.17 -8.41
N VAL A 138 14.64 4.69 -9.64
CA VAL A 138 15.98 4.45 -10.19
C VAL A 138 16.45 5.66 -10.99
N ILE A 139 17.50 6.30 -10.49
CA ILE A 139 18.14 7.49 -11.09
C ILE A 139 19.60 7.14 -11.36
N ASP A 140 20.03 7.24 -12.62
CA ASP A 140 21.40 6.93 -13.05
C ASP A 140 21.91 5.56 -12.56
N GLY A 141 21.01 4.57 -12.52
CA GLY A 141 21.30 3.21 -12.08
C GLY A 141 21.35 3.02 -10.56
N VAL A 142 21.06 4.06 -9.78
CA VAL A 142 20.99 4.01 -8.32
C VAL A 142 19.53 4.01 -7.87
N PRO A 143 19.08 3.00 -7.11
CA PRO A 143 17.74 2.97 -6.52
C PRO A 143 17.67 3.81 -5.25
N TYR A 144 16.83 4.84 -5.25
CA TYR A 144 16.54 5.71 -4.12
C TYR A 144 15.12 5.49 -3.60
N THR A 145 14.94 5.48 -2.29
CA THR A 145 13.65 5.29 -1.64
C THR A 145 13.06 6.59 -1.12
N PHE A 146 11.74 6.67 -1.15
CA PHE A 146 10.97 7.78 -0.63
C PHE A 146 9.90 7.25 0.33
N ASP A 147 10.19 7.34 1.63
CA ASP A 147 9.41 6.71 2.69
C ASP A 147 8.71 7.75 3.58
N LEU A 148 7.63 8.34 3.03
CA LEU A 148 6.80 9.32 3.76
C LEU A 148 6.18 8.72 5.02
N TRP A 149 5.91 7.41 5.02
CA TRP A 149 5.30 6.75 6.15
C TRP A 149 6.27 6.67 7.33
N ALA A 150 7.55 6.33 7.10
CA ALA A 150 8.56 6.36 8.14
C ALA A 150 8.80 7.79 8.70
N GLN A 151 8.71 8.82 7.85
CA GLN A 151 8.75 10.21 8.32
C GLN A 151 7.61 10.53 9.27
N GLY A 152 6.37 10.24 8.87
CA GLY A 152 5.21 10.56 9.71
C GLY A 152 5.27 9.86 11.08
N GLY A 153 6.00 8.75 11.19
CA GLY A 153 6.10 7.97 12.43
C GLY A 153 7.04 8.65 13.42
N THR A 154 7.96 9.46 12.90
CA THR A 154 8.89 10.27 13.67
C THR A 154 8.26 11.62 14.06
N ASP A 155 7.59 12.29 13.12
CA ASP A 155 7.15 13.68 13.28
C ASP A 155 5.65 13.85 13.58
N GLY A 156 4.86 12.78 13.50
CA GLY A 156 3.39 12.83 13.58
C GLY A 156 2.71 13.50 12.37
N HIS A 157 3.47 13.89 11.34
CA HIS A 157 2.95 14.45 10.09
C HIS A 157 3.95 14.32 8.93
N PHE A 158 3.49 14.54 7.70
CA PHE A 158 4.32 14.39 6.50
C PHE A 158 5.09 15.65 6.07
N ALA A 159 4.72 16.84 6.55
CA ALA A 159 5.28 18.11 6.07
C ALA A 159 6.77 18.35 6.40
N GLY A 160 7.35 17.57 7.33
CA GLY A 160 8.75 17.65 7.74
C GLY A 160 9.74 17.00 6.76
N PHE A 161 9.26 16.47 5.63
CA PHE A 161 10.05 15.58 4.77
C PHE A 161 11.33 16.20 4.17
N LYS A 162 11.44 17.53 4.08
CA LYS A 162 12.62 18.21 3.51
C LYS A 162 13.92 17.87 4.21
N GLY A 163 13.91 17.73 5.53
CA GLY A 163 15.09 17.37 6.34
C GLY A 163 15.17 15.88 6.64
N SER A 164 14.30 15.06 6.05
CA SER A 164 14.17 13.65 6.39
C SER A 164 15.25 12.80 5.74
N VAL A 165 15.81 11.86 6.52
CA VAL A 165 16.67 10.79 5.99
C VAL A 165 15.92 9.89 5.01
N TRP A 166 14.59 9.88 5.05
CA TRP A 166 13.71 9.06 4.21
C TRP A 166 13.45 9.67 2.83
N ASN A 167 14.00 10.86 2.54
CA ASN A 167 13.77 11.61 1.30
C ASN A 167 14.90 11.36 0.28
N GLY A 168 14.88 10.18 -0.35
CA GLY A 168 15.91 9.76 -1.30
C GLY A 168 17.02 8.95 -0.62
N LEU A 169 16.69 8.07 0.31
CA LEU A 169 17.65 7.16 0.93
C LEU A 169 18.04 6.07 -0.08
N PRO A 170 19.32 5.75 -0.32
CA PRO A 170 19.67 4.62 -1.16
C PRO A 170 19.02 3.33 -0.65
N LEU A 171 18.44 2.51 -1.55
CA LEU A 171 17.69 1.31 -1.19
C LEU A 171 18.48 0.34 -0.30
N LYS A 172 19.80 0.23 -0.52
CA LYS A 172 20.67 -0.57 0.35
C LYS A 172 20.64 -0.09 1.80
N ALA A 173 20.78 1.22 2.01
CA ALA A 173 20.72 1.81 3.35
C ALA A 173 19.33 1.63 3.97
N TRP A 174 18.25 1.80 3.18
CA TRP A 174 16.88 1.53 3.63
C TRP A 174 16.70 0.08 4.10
N ILE A 175 17.18 -0.90 3.33
CA ILE A 175 17.13 -2.33 3.70
C ILE A 175 17.90 -2.59 4.99
N GLU A 176 19.09 -2.02 5.14
CA GLU A 176 19.90 -2.14 6.36
C GLU A 176 19.17 -1.55 7.58
N THR A 177 18.49 -0.40 7.41
CA THR A 177 17.64 0.18 8.45
C THR A 177 16.44 -0.73 8.77
N MET A 178 15.75 -1.26 7.76
CA MET A 178 14.60 -2.15 7.97
C MET A 178 14.94 -3.43 8.73
N ARG A 179 16.15 -3.97 8.53
CA ARG A 179 16.67 -5.10 9.32
C ARG A 179 16.82 -4.76 10.80
N GLN A 180 17.17 -3.52 11.15
CA GLN A 180 17.23 -3.08 12.55
C GLN A 180 15.83 -3.07 13.21
N TYR A 181 14.78 -2.92 12.41
CA TYR A 181 13.37 -3.02 12.83
C TYR A 181 12.77 -4.42 12.68
N ASN A 182 13.60 -5.45 12.47
CA ASN A 182 13.24 -6.86 12.31
C ASN A 182 12.45 -7.20 11.03
N TYR A 183 12.48 -6.36 10.00
CA TYR A 183 12.05 -6.78 8.67
C TYR A 183 13.19 -7.54 8.00
N THR A 184 12.97 -8.83 7.71
CA THR A 184 14.03 -9.75 7.25
C THR A 184 13.84 -10.21 5.81
N ALA A 185 12.59 -10.18 5.30
CA ALA A 185 12.28 -10.50 3.92
C ALA A 185 11.99 -9.24 3.11
N PHE A 186 12.39 -9.23 1.85
CA PHE A 186 12.22 -8.11 0.93
C PHE A 186 11.67 -8.59 -0.42
N THR A 187 10.76 -7.82 -1.02
CA THR A 187 10.17 -8.13 -2.34
C THR A 187 9.93 -6.86 -3.15
N VAL A 188 9.89 -6.99 -4.48
CA VAL A 188 9.68 -5.89 -5.45
C VAL A 188 8.31 -6.00 -6.09
N ASN A 189 7.57 -4.89 -6.19
CA ASN A 189 6.27 -4.75 -6.85
C ASN A 189 5.22 -5.76 -6.38
N PRO A 190 4.52 -5.53 -5.25
CA PRO A 190 3.45 -6.40 -4.81
C PRO A 190 2.24 -6.44 -5.77
N GLY A 191 2.24 -5.62 -6.84
CA GLY A 191 1.18 -5.58 -7.86
C GLY A 191 1.54 -6.09 -9.28
N ARG A 192 2.81 -6.39 -9.61
CA ARG A 192 3.17 -6.88 -10.98
C ARG A 192 4.34 -7.86 -10.98
N LYS A 193 4.02 -9.09 -11.43
CA LYS A 193 4.87 -10.17 -11.96
C LYS A 193 6.34 -10.09 -11.54
N THR A 194 6.67 -10.87 -10.51
CA THR A 194 7.80 -11.81 -10.40
C THR A 194 8.18 -11.97 -8.92
N ALA A 195 8.39 -13.22 -8.52
CA ALA A 195 9.15 -13.62 -7.33
C ALA A 195 8.64 -13.08 -5.97
N TYR A 196 7.68 -13.82 -5.38
CA TYR A 196 7.52 -13.86 -3.94
C TYR A 196 8.37 -15.00 -3.38
N GLY A 197 9.46 -14.65 -2.72
CA GLY A 197 10.27 -15.48 -1.84
C GLY A 197 11.12 -14.53 -0.98
N PRO A 198 11.63 -14.95 0.20
CA PRO A 198 12.58 -14.13 0.95
C PRO A 198 13.86 -14.01 0.11
N GLU A 199 13.94 -12.94 -0.67
CA GLU A 199 15.15 -12.57 -1.37
C GLU A 199 16.04 -11.77 -0.42
N THR A 200 17.35 -11.98 -0.51
CA THR A 200 18.28 -11.09 0.18
C THR A 200 18.13 -9.69 -0.42
N GLY A 201 18.32 -8.65 0.41
CA GLY A 201 18.25 -7.27 -0.06
C GLY A 201 19.10 -6.98 -1.31
N ASP A 202 20.23 -7.69 -1.45
CA ASP A 202 21.12 -7.58 -2.60
C ASP A 202 20.47 -8.09 -3.90
N HIS A 203 19.68 -9.15 -3.84
CA HIS A 203 18.96 -9.67 -4.99
C HIS A 203 17.85 -8.71 -5.44
N VAL A 204 17.11 -8.14 -4.47
CA VAL A 204 16.10 -7.09 -4.73
C VAL A 204 16.74 -5.88 -5.43
N ILE A 205 17.88 -5.40 -4.93
CA ILE A 205 18.62 -4.29 -5.55
C ILE A 205 19.05 -4.65 -6.98
N ALA A 206 19.66 -5.83 -7.15
CA ALA A 206 20.14 -6.28 -8.45
C ALA A 206 19.00 -6.36 -9.48
N GLU A 207 17.84 -6.87 -9.07
CA GLU A 207 16.68 -7.00 -9.94
C GLU A 207 16.10 -5.65 -10.36
N ILE A 208 15.98 -4.70 -9.43
CA ILE A 208 15.51 -3.34 -9.73
C ILE A 208 16.44 -2.65 -10.74
N VAL A 209 17.75 -2.71 -10.49
CA VAL A 209 18.74 -2.10 -11.38
C VAL A 209 18.74 -2.77 -12.75
N ARG A 210 18.60 -4.10 -12.80
CA ARG A 210 18.53 -4.85 -14.07
C ARG A 210 17.32 -4.43 -14.90
N ARG A 211 16.14 -4.28 -14.30
CA ARG A 211 14.91 -3.84 -15.00
C ARG A 211 15.05 -2.45 -15.60
N ALA A 212 15.53 -1.49 -14.82
CA ALA A 212 15.72 -0.12 -15.28
C ALA A 212 16.70 -0.05 -16.46
N ARG A 213 17.80 -0.83 -16.41
CA ARG A 213 18.78 -0.89 -17.51
C ARG A 213 18.23 -1.55 -18.78
N ALA A 214 17.47 -2.64 -18.65
CA ALA A 214 16.87 -3.33 -19.79
C ALA A 214 15.87 -2.43 -20.54
N ALA A 215 15.12 -1.61 -19.80
CA ALA A 215 14.18 -0.67 -20.39
C ALA A 215 14.88 0.54 -21.05
N ALA A 216 15.96 1.06 -20.45
CA ALA A 216 16.77 2.14 -21.03
C ALA A 216 17.46 1.75 -22.35
N THR A 217 17.78 0.47 -22.55
CA THR A 217 18.49 -0.02 -23.75
C THR A 217 17.57 -0.50 -24.88
N GLY A 218 16.25 -0.39 -24.73
CA GLY A 218 15.27 -0.83 -25.75
C GLY A 218 15.28 -2.34 -26.02
N ASN A 219 16.10 -3.10 -25.28
CA ASN A 219 16.37 -4.49 -25.58
C ASN A 219 15.38 -5.39 -24.82
N ARG A 220 14.14 -5.47 -25.32
CA ARG A 220 13.19 -6.52 -24.94
C ARG A 220 13.58 -7.84 -25.61
N SER A 221 14.67 -8.44 -25.15
CA SER A 221 15.04 -9.81 -25.50
C SER A 221 14.89 -10.67 -24.25
N ALA A 222 13.72 -11.28 -24.09
CA ALA A 222 13.55 -12.39 -23.16
C ALA A 222 14.24 -13.63 -23.77
N PRO A 223 15.07 -14.39 -23.04
CA PRO A 223 15.47 -15.71 -23.51
C PRO A 223 14.24 -16.62 -23.54
N PRO A 224 14.08 -17.50 -24.53
CA PRO A 224 13.07 -18.54 -24.48
C PRO A 224 13.48 -19.58 -23.43
N ASP A 225 12.71 -19.68 -22.35
CA ASP A 225 12.90 -20.75 -21.37
C ASP A 225 12.54 -22.11 -21.99
N LYS A 226 13.48 -23.04 -21.81
CA LYS A 226 13.37 -24.46 -22.13
C LYS A 226 12.18 -25.06 -21.37
N PRO A 227 11.30 -25.87 -21.99
CA PRO A 227 10.21 -26.49 -21.26
C PRO A 227 10.76 -27.64 -20.41
N ALA A 228 10.74 -27.46 -19.09
CA ALA A 228 10.79 -28.57 -18.15
C ALA A 228 9.37 -29.14 -18.03
N ALA A 229 9.21 -30.41 -18.38
CA ALA A 229 7.96 -31.13 -18.25
C ALA A 229 7.47 -31.12 -16.79
N GLN A 230 6.25 -30.64 -16.57
CA GLN A 230 5.52 -30.81 -15.31
C GLN A 230 4.69 -32.10 -15.37
N PRO A 231 4.74 -32.97 -14.34
CA PRO A 231 3.73 -34.00 -14.16
C PRO A 231 2.38 -33.38 -13.76
N ALA A 232 1.30 -34.11 -14.03
CA ALA A 232 -0.09 -33.71 -13.84
C ALA A 232 -0.42 -33.22 -12.41
N SER A 233 -1.25 -32.18 -12.33
CA SER A 233 -1.72 -31.60 -11.07
C SER A 233 -2.90 -32.38 -10.49
N ASP A 234 -2.81 -32.78 -9.22
CA ASP A 234 -3.95 -32.73 -8.31
C ASP A 234 -4.50 -31.28 -8.35
N ASP A 235 -5.81 -31.08 -8.55
CA ASP A 235 -6.44 -29.78 -8.82
C ASP A 235 -6.38 -28.80 -7.63
N ILE A 236 -5.21 -28.23 -7.40
CA ILE A 236 -4.95 -27.34 -6.28
C ILE A 236 -5.60 -25.96 -6.46
N VAL A 237 -5.82 -25.54 -7.71
CA VAL A 237 -6.51 -24.28 -8.04
C VAL A 237 -8.00 -24.40 -7.70
N GLY A 238 -8.64 -25.51 -8.08
CA GLY A 238 -10.01 -25.81 -7.69
C GLY A 238 -10.15 -25.95 -6.18
N THR A 239 -9.22 -26.64 -5.53
CA THR A 239 -9.19 -26.77 -4.06
C THR A 239 -9.11 -25.41 -3.38
N TYR A 240 -8.17 -24.54 -3.77
CA TYR A 240 -8.03 -23.20 -3.21
C TYR A 240 -9.30 -22.37 -3.43
N THR A 241 -9.84 -22.38 -4.65
CA THR A 241 -11.03 -21.58 -5.01
C THR A 241 -12.27 -22.01 -4.24
N ALA A 242 -12.40 -23.30 -3.93
CA ALA A 242 -13.50 -23.81 -3.13
C ALA A 242 -13.41 -23.37 -1.65
N ILE A 243 -12.22 -23.44 -1.06
CA ILE A 243 -12.05 -23.18 0.39
C ILE A 243 -11.82 -21.71 0.72
N TYR A 244 -11.27 -20.91 -0.19
CA TYR A 244 -10.90 -19.52 0.05
C TYR A 244 -12.10 -18.65 0.50
N PRO A 245 -13.28 -18.70 -0.16
CA PRO A 245 -14.46 -17.95 0.30
C PRO A 245 -14.98 -18.40 1.67
N VAL A 246 -14.91 -19.70 1.95
CA VAL A 246 -15.38 -20.28 3.22
C VAL A 246 -14.45 -19.84 4.34
N TYR A 247 -13.14 -20.00 4.14
CA TYR A 247 -12.10 -19.54 5.05
C TYR A 247 -12.26 -18.06 5.37
N LEU A 248 -12.39 -17.18 4.36
CA LEU A 248 -12.51 -15.74 4.60
C LEU A 248 -13.76 -15.38 5.40
N ARG A 249 -14.91 -16.02 5.13
CA ARG A 249 -16.14 -15.78 5.90
C ARG A 249 -16.04 -16.26 7.35
N THR A 250 -15.40 -17.41 7.57
CA THR A 250 -15.18 -17.93 8.94
C THR A 250 -14.19 -17.07 9.69
N PHE A 251 -13.07 -16.72 9.05
CA PHE A 251 -12.01 -15.91 9.64
C PHE A 251 -12.45 -14.47 9.93
N HIS A 252 -13.25 -13.87 9.05
CA HIS A 252 -13.84 -12.53 9.21
C HIS A 252 -15.29 -12.56 9.67
N SER A 253 -15.66 -13.53 10.52
CA SER A 253 -17.03 -13.62 11.04
C SER A 253 -17.51 -12.29 11.62
N GLY A 254 -18.72 -11.86 11.24
CA GLY A 254 -19.28 -10.55 11.61
C GLY A 254 -18.87 -9.37 10.71
N SER A 255 -18.10 -9.61 9.64
CA SER A 255 -17.80 -8.61 8.60
C SER A 255 -18.29 -9.11 7.23
N ARG A 256 -18.61 -8.19 6.32
CA ARG A 256 -18.93 -8.57 4.93
C ARG A 256 -17.63 -8.72 4.15
N VAL A 257 -17.46 -9.84 3.45
CA VAL A 257 -16.29 -10.07 2.58
C VAL A 257 -16.75 -10.00 1.12
N GLU A 258 -16.05 -9.21 0.32
CA GLU A 258 -16.19 -9.15 -1.14
C GLU A 258 -14.95 -9.76 -1.78
N ILE A 259 -15.12 -10.82 -2.55
CA ILE A 259 -14.01 -11.48 -3.23
C ILE A 259 -13.90 -10.89 -4.63
N LEU A 260 -12.75 -10.30 -4.92
CA LEU A 260 -12.46 -9.66 -6.21
C LEU A 260 -11.77 -10.64 -7.18
N ALA A 261 -10.96 -11.55 -6.65
CA ALA A 261 -10.29 -12.61 -7.40
C ALA A 261 -9.95 -13.80 -6.48
N SER A 262 -9.98 -15.02 -7.03
CA SER A 262 -9.61 -16.24 -6.32
C SER A 262 -8.77 -17.13 -7.22
N ALA A 263 -7.47 -17.19 -6.96
CA ALA A 263 -6.51 -17.98 -7.72
C ALA A 263 -6.59 -17.79 -9.25
N GLU A 264 -6.83 -16.55 -9.71
CA GLU A 264 -6.85 -16.24 -11.14
C GLU A 264 -5.46 -16.40 -11.74
N LYS A 265 -5.31 -17.26 -12.75
CA LYS A 265 -4.00 -17.45 -13.39
C LYS A 265 -3.56 -16.17 -14.12
N ARG A 266 -2.41 -15.62 -13.74
CA ARG A 266 -1.79 -14.43 -14.35
C ARG A 266 -0.34 -14.72 -14.72
N GLY A 267 -0.14 -15.38 -15.86
CA GLY A 267 1.17 -15.89 -16.27
C GLY A 267 1.50 -17.21 -15.56
N ASP A 268 2.60 -17.23 -14.83
CA ASP A 268 3.11 -18.34 -14.03
C ASP A 268 2.61 -18.36 -12.57
N GLN A 269 1.85 -17.33 -12.17
CA GLN A 269 1.32 -17.15 -10.82
C GLN A 269 -0.22 -17.09 -10.79
N TYR A 270 -0.78 -17.08 -9.58
CA TYR A 270 -2.21 -17.05 -9.28
C TYR A 270 -2.55 -15.85 -8.41
N PHE A 271 -3.46 -14.99 -8.87
CA PHE A 271 -3.89 -13.77 -8.19
C PHE A 271 -5.12 -14.02 -7.34
N SER A 272 -5.08 -13.57 -6.09
CA SER A 272 -6.22 -13.59 -5.16
C SER A 272 -6.38 -12.21 -4.55
N ALA A 273 -7.61 -11.72 -4.52
CA ALA A 273 -7.93 -10.42 -3.95
C ALA A 273 -9.30 -10.41 -3.29
N HIS A 274 -9.41 -9.72 -2.16
CA HIS A 274 -10.69 -9.52 -1.47
C HIS A 274 -10.67 -8.24 -0.64
N LYS A 275 -11.87 -7.71 -0.39
CA LYS A 275 -12.14 -6.63 0.53
C LYS A 275 -12.95 -7.15 1.72
N VAL A 276 -12.69 -6.60 2.89
CA VAL A 276 -13.47 -6.82 4.11
C VAL A 276 -14.12 -5.51 4.49
N TYR A 277 -15.43 -5.54 4.71
CA TYR A 277 -16.24 -4.40 5.09
C TYR A 277 -16.71 -4.56 6.53
N CYS A 278 -16.41 -3.56 7.34
CA CYS A 278 -16.79 -3.47 8.74
C CYS A 278 -17.83 -2.38 8.91
N ILE A 279 -18.56 -2.44 10.03
CA ILE A 279 -19.54 -1.42 10.40
C ILE A 279 -18.88 -0.39 11.31
N ILE A 280 -19.09 0.90 11.04
CA ILE A 280 -18.65 2.00 11.91
C ILE A 280 -19.41 1.88 13.25
N LYS A 281 -18.68 1.73 14.36
CA LYS A 281 -19.27 1.49 15.69
C LYS A 281 -19.72 2.76 16.41
N ASP A 282 -19.04 3.88 16.14
CA ASP A 282 -19.20 5.14 16.88
C ASP A 282 -19.08 6.37 15.96
N GLY A 283 -19.62 7.51 16.40
CA GLY A 283 -19.57 8.78 15.67
C GLY A 283 -20.76 9.01 14.72
N PRO A 284 -20.75 10.12 13.97
CA PRO A 284 -21.90 10.58 13.18
C PRO A 284 -22.27 9.66 12.01
N ARG A 285 -21.33 8.80 11.57
CA ARG A 285 -21.52 7.81 10.50
C ARG A 285 -21.73 6.38 11.03
N LYS A 286 -22.09 6.24 12.32
CA LYS A 286 -22.33 4.94 12.96
C LYS A 286 -23.35 4.12 12.16
N GLY A 287 -23.04 2.84 11.96
CA GLY A 287 -23.90 1.92 11.21
C GLY A 287 -23.59 1.83 9.73
N GLU A 288 -22.80 2.74 9.17
CA GLU A 288 -22.35 2.64 7.78
C GLU A 288 -21.29 1.56 7.61
N GLU A 289 -21.32 0.85 6.49
CA GLU A 289 -20.25 -0.04 6.09
C GLU A 289 -19.08 0.76 5.51
N TYR A 290 -17.86 0.36 5.86
CA TYR A 290 -16.64 0.86 5.23
C TYR A 290 -15.68 -0.30 4.96
N CYS A 291 -14.88 -0.19 3.90
CA CYS A 291 -13.84 -1.17 3.59
C CYS A 291 -12.76 -1.11 4.67
N CYS A 292 -12.78 -2.04 5.63
CA CYS A 292 -11.85 -2.12 6.75
C CYS A 292 -10.61 -2.99 6.46
N ALA A 293 -10.56 -3.71 5.35
CA ALA A 293 -9.32 -4.22 4.80
C ALA A 293 -9.44 -4.50 3.30
N SER A 294 -8.34 -4.31 2.56
CA SER A 294 -8.20 -4.77 1.18
C SER A 294 -6.93 -5.61 1.09
N PHE A 295 -7.02 -6.74 0.44
CA PHE A 295 -5.93 -7.67 0.29
C PHE A 295 -5.80 -8.06 -1.18
N GLU A 296 -4.57 -7.99 -1.67
CA GLU A 296 -4.19 -8.45 -3.00
C GLU A 296 -2.90 -9.25 -2.87
N ARG A 297 -2.87 -10.45 -3.48
CA ARG A 297 -1.71 -11.33 -3.45
C ARG A 297 -1.54 -12.07 -4.75
N LEU A 298 -0.30 -12.27 -5.15
CA LEU A 298 0.10 -13.25 -6.17
C LEU A 298 0.76 -14.43 -5.47
N HIS A 299 0.39 -15.63 -5.91
CA HIS A 299 0.90 -16.89 -5.38
C HIS A 299 1.62 -17.66 -6.49
N THR A 300 2.81 -18.20 -6.21
CA THR A 300 3.31 -19.35 -6.99
C THR A 300 2.42 -20.56 -6.73
N LEU A 301 2.48 -21.59 -7.59
CA LEU A 301 1.71 -22.83 -7.38
C LEU A 301 2.02 -23.47 -6.01
N ALA A 302 3.28 -23.43 -5.57
CA ALA A 302 3.70 -23.95 -4.27
C ALA A 302 3.10 -23.14 -3.10
N GLN A 303 3.05 -21.81 -3.22
CA GLN A 303 2.42 -20.94 -2.22
C GLN A 303 0.90 -21.12 -2.18
N LEU A 304 0.27 -21.30 -3.34
CA LEU A 304 -1.16 -21.59 -3.42
C LEU A 304 -1.49 -22.92 -2.72
N LYS A 305 -0.63 -23.94 -2.92
CA LYS A 305 -0.74 -25.24 -2.23
C LYS A 305 -0.58 -25.12 -0.72
N ALA A 306 0.43 -24.39 -0.26
CA ALA A 306 0.67 -24.16 1.16
C ALA A 306 -0.48 -23.39 1.82
N ALA A 307 -0.95 -22.32 1.17
CA ALA A 307 -2.09 -21.52 1.64
C ALA A 307 -3.37 -22.36 1.70
N ALA A 308 -3.63 -23.20 0.69
CA ALA A 308 -4.79 -24.09 0.71
C ALA A 308 -4.76 -25.08 1.88
N ALA A 309 -3.60 -25.69 2.15
CA ALA A 309 -3.43 -26.59 3.28
C ALA A 309 -3.60 -25.88 4.64
N GLU A 310 -3.13 -24.64 4.75
CA GLU A 310 -3.31 -23.83 5.95
C GLU A 310 -4.77 -23.42 6.18
N MET A 311 -5.46 -22.94 5.14
CA MET A 311 -6.88 -22.60 5.21
C MET A 311 -7.73 -23.81 5.57
N GLN A 312 -7.43 -24.98 5.01
CA GLN A 312 -8.13 -26.21 5.34
C GLN A 312 -7.92 -26.58 6.82
N ARG A 313 -6.69 -26.53 7.32
CA ARG A 313 -6.41 -26.76 8.75
C ARG A 313 -7.15 -25.79 9.66
N TYR A 314 -7.21 -24.51 9.29
CA TYR A 314 -7.97 -23.51 10.04
C TYR A 314 -9.46 -23.85 10.06
N LEU A 315 -10.04 -24.17 8.89
CA LEU A 315 -11.44 -24.57 8.80
C LEU A 315 -11.74 -25.83 9.61
N ASP A 316 -10.85 -26.82 9.61
CA ASP A 316 -11.02 -28.05 10.39
C ASP A 316 -11.01 -27.80 11.90
N GLN A 317 -10.30 -26.77 12.37
CA GLN A 317 -10.27 -26.35 13.78
C GLN A 317 -11.46 -25.47 14.19
N HIS A 318 -12.19 -24.91 13.23
CA HIS A 318 -13.28 -23.95 13.45
C HIS A 318 -14.61 -24.44 12.83
N LYS A 319 -14.73 -25.77 12.67
CA LYS A 319 -15.97 -26.48 12.36
C LYS A 319 -16.80 -26.72 13.61
#